data_AF-A0A964AFY9-F1
#
_entry.id   AF-A0A964AFY9-F1
#
_cell.length_a   1.000
_cell.length_b   1.000
_cell.length_c   1.000
_cell.angle_alpha   90.00
_cell.angle_beta   90.00
_cell.angle_gamma   90.00
#
_symmetry.space_group_name_H-M   'P 1'
#
loop_
_entity.id
_entity.type
_entity.pdbx_description
1 polymer ?
#
loop_
_entity_poly.entity_id
_entity_poly.type
_entity_poly.pdbx_seq_one_letter_code
_entity_poly.pdbx_strand_id
1 'polypeptide(L)'
;MQAPPSSLAVRVASAVCAVGIWIVPPVWAMALGLLLCAHTWPGRLAALCFLSAPPGLLLAGLRLRLRALARVPAWLAPALVAGGLLCYGGAWALSPDGAATPGAKLRSVWLDGAGFRRGALANVVPELDQFTLGSYLVRYVDPHVDGPQARRIREAFEAVYLELREDPGFLTLGSQMPRAYLDRLGGHLYVYDPGGEAPRPV
;
A
#
# COMPACT_ATOMS: atom_id res chain seq x y z
N MET A 1 13.97 -20.74 38.41
CA MET A 1 14.19 -21.55 37.19
C MET A 1 13.26 -21.04 36.10
N GLN A 2 13.78 -20.33 35.09
CA GLN A 2 12.99 -19.97 33.90
C GLN A 2 12.97 -21.20 32.98
N ALA A 3 11.78 -21.65 32.58
CA ALA A 3 11.64 -22.74 31.62
C ALA A 3 12.33 -22.36 30.30
N PRO A 4 13.05 -23.28 29.64
CA PRO A 4 13.66 -22.98 28.34
C PRO A 4 12.56 -22.53 27.36
N PRO A 5 12.78 -21.47 26.56
CA PRO A 5 11.81 -21.02 25.59
C PRO A 5 11.41 -22.21 24.70
N SER A 6 10.10 -22.40 24.53
CA SER A 6 9.57 -23.53 23.76
C SER A 6 10.22 -23.56 22.38
N SER A 7 10.57 -24.76 21.92
CA SER A 7 11.27 -24.97 20.63
C SER A 7 10.54 -24.30 19.45
N LEU A 8 9.24 -24.00 19.57
CA LEU A 8 8.46 -23.28 18.58
C LEU A 8 8.81 -21.78 18.49
N ALA A 9 8.91 -21.06 19.62
CA ALA A 9 9.16 -19.62 19.61
C ALA A 9 10.53 -19.29 18.98
N VAL A 10 11.54 -20.09 19.30
CA VAL A 10 12.88 -19.97 18.70
C VAL A 10 12.83 -20.28 17.20
N ARG A 11 12.07 -21.29 16.76
CA ARG A 11 11.90 -21.61 15.33
C ARG A 11 11.19 -20.50 14.55
N VAL A 12 10.12 -19.93 15.11
CA VAL A 12 9.41 -18.79 14.49
C VAL A 12 10.33 -17.57 14.39
N ALA A 13 11.01 -17.21 15.48
CA ALA A 13 12.00 -16.13 15.47
C ALA A 13 13.10 -16.36 14.43
N SER A 14 13.49 -17.62 14.23
CA SER A 14 14.48 -18.02 13.24
C SER A 14 14.04 -17.74 11.81
N ALA A 15 12.82 -18.16 11.47
CA ALA A 15 12.23 -17.90 10.16
C ALA A 15 12.04 -16.40 9.92
N VAL A 16 11.52 -15.66 10.91
CA VAL A 16 11.32 -14.20 10.83
C VAL A 16 12.65 -13.48 10.59
N CYS A 17 13.72 -13.85 11.29
CA CYS A 17 15.03 -13.22 11.07
C CYS A 17 15.60 -13.56 9.68
N ALA A 18 15.55 -14.83 9.28
CA ALA A 18 16.11 -15.29 8.01
C ALA A 18 15.44 -14.59 6.82
N VAL A 19 14.12 -14.47 6.84
CA VAL A 19 13.35 -13.80 5.81
C VAL A 19 13.45 -12.28 5.96
N GLY A 20 13.30 -11.77 7.17
CA GLY A 20 13.22 -10.33 7.46
C GLY A 20 14.50 -9.57 7.11
N ILE A 21 15.68 -10.17 7.27
CA ILE A 21 16.96 -9.52 6.90
C ILE A 21 17.01 -9.17 5.41
N TRP A 22 16.40 -9.99 4.55
CA TRP A 22 16.40 -9.75 3.09
C TRP A 22 15.21 -8.93 2.62
N ILE A 23 14.06 -9.05 3.28
CA ILE A 23 12.82 -8.35 2.87
C ILE A 23 12.70 -6.94 3.46
N VAL A 24 13.09 -6.74 4.73
CA VAL A 24 12.88 -5.46 5.41
C VAL A 24 13.62 -4.31 4.73
N PRO A 25 14.91 -4.43 4.32
CA PRO A 25 15.62 -3.32 3.69
C PRO A 25 14.98 -2.78 2.40
N PRO A 26 14.63 -3.60 1.38
CA PRO A 26 13.97 -3.08 0.18
C PRO A 26 12.57 -2.52 0.49
N VAL A 27 11.79 -3.16 1.37
CA VAL A 27 10.48 -2.63 1.81
C VAL A 27 10.64 -1.27 2.48
N TRP A 28 11.66 -1.09 3.32
CA TRP A 28 11.98 0.19 3.95
C TRP A 28 12.40 1.25 2.95
N ALA A 29 13.24 0.91 1.96
CA ALA A 29 13.63 1.85 0.93
C ALA A 29 12.41 2.34 0.13
N MET A 30 11.51 1.43 -0.26
CA MET A 30 10.25 1.78 -0.92
C MET A 30 9.32 2.61 -0.02
N ALA A 31 9.21 2.25 1.26
CA ALA A 31 8.37 2.98 2.21
C ALA A 31 8.92 4.39 2.50
N LEU A 32 10.24 4.57 2.58
CA LEU A 32 10.85 5.89 2.69
C LEU A 32 10.62 6.71 1.43
N GLY A 33 10.81 6.10 0.25
CA GLY A 33 10.47 6.74 -1.03
C GLY A 33 9.02 7.21 -1.06
N LEU A 34 8.09 6.32 -0.68
CA LEU A 34 6.67 6.62 -0.57
C LEU A 34 6.41 7.77 0.40
N LEU A 35 7.02 7.77 1.59
CA LEU A 35 6.83 8.84 2.58
C LEU A 35 7.28 10.20 2.03
N LEU A 36 8.38 10.23 1.26
CA LEU A 36 8.95 11.45 0.70
C LEU A 36 8.15 11.98 -0.50
N CYS A 37 7.53 11.11 -1.29
CA CYS A 37 6.82 11.51 -2.50
C CYS A 37 5.29 11.43 -2.41
N ALA A 38 4.72 10.92 -1.32
CA ALA A 38 3.27 10.79 -1.18
C ALA A 38 2.57 12.16 -1.09
N HIS A 39 1.59 12.33 -1.97
CA HIS A 39 0.68 13.46 -2.02
C HIS A 39 -0.47 13.33 -1.02
N THR A 40 -0.82 12.09 -0.62
CA THR A 40 -1.98 11.84 0.23
C THR A 40 -1.62 11.40 1.65
N TRP A 41 -2.52 11.68 2.59
CA TRP A 41 -2.41 11.16 3.96
C TRP A 41 -2.46 9.63 4.03
N PRO A 42 -3.36 8.91 3.34
CA PRO A 42 -3.34 7.45 3.33
C PRO A 42 -2.00 6.87 2.84
N GLY A 43 -1.39 7.45 1.80
CA GLY A 43 -0.06 7.04 1.33
C GLY A 43 1.03 7.21 2.38
N ARG A 44 1.05 8.36 3.07
CA ARG A 44 1.99 8.62 4.19
C ARG A 44 1.77 7.68 5.37
N LEU A 45 0.53 7.40 5.74
CA LEU A 45 0.19 6.45 6.79
C LEU A 45 0.62 5.02 6.41
N ALA A 46 0.38 4.60 5.17
CA ALA A 46 0.86 3.31 4.68
C ALA A 46 2.39 3.23 4.71
N ALA A 47 3.10 4.30 4.30
CA ALA A 47 4.55 4.38 4.41
C ALA A 47 5.05 4.22 5.86
N LEU A 48 4.44 4.94 6.81
CA LEU A 48 4.76 4.83 8.23
C LEU A 48 4.49 3.43 8.80
N CYS A 49 3.43 2.75 8.35
CA CYS A 49 3.18 1.35 8.67
C CYS A 49 4.36 0.46 8.25
N PHE A 50 4.83 0.59 7.01
CA PHE A 50 5.95 -0.21 6.50
C PHE A 50 7.30 0.15 7.12
N LEU A 51 7.49 1.40 7.54
CA LEU A 51 8.68 1.84 8.26
C LEU A 51 8.71 1.39 9.73
N SER A 52 7.61 0.89 10.29
CA SER A 52 7.50 0.58 11.72
C SER A 52 7.16 -0.88 12.03
N ALA A 53 6.15 -1.48 11.40
CA ALA A 53 5.71 -2.84 11.75
C ALA A 53 6.73 -3.94 11.37
N PRO A 54 7.21 -4.05 10.11
CA PRO A 54 8.25 -5.02 9.74
C PRO A 54 9.53 -5.01 10.59
N PRO A 55 10.16 -3.84 10.88
CA PRO A 55 11.36 -3.77 11.71
C PRO A 55 11.04 -4.06 13.18
N GLY A 56 9.84 -3.75 13.67
CA GLY A 56 9.38 -4.17 15.00
C GLY A 56 9.32 -5.70 15.13
N LEU A 57 8.78 -6.39 14.11
CA LEU A 57 8.78 -7.86 14.04
C LEU A 57 10.19 -8.44 13.93
N LEU A 58 11.05 -7.85 13.09
CA LEU A 58 12.45 -8.27 12.96
C LEU A 58 13.21 -8.07 14.27
N LEU A 59 13.03 -6.93 14.94
CA LEU A 59 13.64 -6.65 16.24
C LEU A 59 13.18 -7.65 17.30
N ALA A 60 11.89 -7.99 17.36
CA ALA A 60 11.37 -9.01 18.26
C ALA A 60 12.07 -10.36 18.03
N GLY A 61 12.20 -10.79 16.77
CA GLY A 61 12.90 -12.02 16.41
C GLY A 61 14.39 -12.00 16.76
N LEU A 62 15.09 -10.91 16.44
CA LEU A 62 16.52 -10.76 16.70
C LEU A 62 16.82 -10.71 18.21
N ARG A 63 15.98 -10.08 19.02
CA ARG A 63 16.14 -10.06 20.48
C ARG A 63 16.12 -11.43 21.12
N LEU A 64 15.31 -12.35 20.60
CA LEU A 64 15.23 -13.72 21.08
C LEU A 64 16.51 -14.53 20.74
N ARG A 65 17.34 -14.05 19.82
CA ARG A 65 18.53 -14.74 19.30
C ARG A 65 19.84 -14.10 19.74
N LEU A 66 19.89 -12.77 19.76
CA LEU A 66 21.12 -12.01 19.94
C LEU A 66 21.16 -11.40 21.35
N ARG A 67 22.04 -11.94 22.20
CA ARG A 67 22.32 -11.38 23.54
C ARG A 67 22.75 -9.91 23.48
N ALA A 68 23.38 -9.49 22.38
CA ALA A 68 23.77 -8.10 22.15
C ALA A 68 22.59 -7.11 22.20
N LEU A 69 21.38 -7.56 21.88
CA LEU A 69 20.17 -6.73 21.91
C LEU A 69 19.47 -6.71 23.28
N ALA A 70 20.07 -7.30 24.32
CA ALA A 70 19.51 -7.29 25.67
C ALA A 70 19.31 -5.87 26.24
N ARG A 71 20.16 -4.90 25.81
CA ARG A 71 20.07 -3.49 26.22
C ARG A 71 18.95 -2.71 25.53
N VAL A 72 18.44 -3.20 24.41
CA VAL A 72 17.29 -2.55 23.77
C VAL A 72 16.10 -2.68 24.75
N PRO A 73 15.18 -1.71 24.86
CA PRO A 73 13.99 -1.86 25.69
C PRO A 73 13.02 -2.90 25.12
N ALA A 74 12.52 -3.83 25.94
CA ALA A 74 11.65 -4.92 25.48
C ALA A 74 10.32 -4.41 24.89
N TRP A 75 9.86 -3.23 25.32
CA TRP A 75 8.64 -2.59 24.82
C TRP A 75 8.78 -1.99 23.41
N LEU A 76 10.00 -1.76 22.92
CA LEU A 76 10.21 -1.06 21.65
C LEU A 76 9.64 -1.84 20.46
N ALA A 77 9.89 -3.15 20.41
CA ALA A 77 9.39 -4.01 19.35
C ALA A 77 7.84 -4.04 19.27
N PRO A 78 7.09 -4.32 20.36
CA PRO A 78 5.64 -4.25 20.32
C PRO A 78 5.10 -2.84 20.08
N ALA A 79 5.78 -1.78 20.55
CA ALA A 79 5.37 -0.40 20.26
C ALA A 79 5.49 -0.06 18.76
N LEU A 80 6.57 -0.48 18.09
CA LEU A 80 6.75 -0.32 16.65
C LEU A 80 5.67 -1.07 15.85
N VAL A 81 5.37 -2.32 16.25
CA VAL A 81 4.30 -3.10 15.63
C VAL A 81 2.93 -2.44 15.83
N ALA A 82 2.62 -2.04 17.06
CA ALA A 82 1.35 -1.38 17.37
C ALA A 82 1.20 -0.06 16.62
N GLY A 83 2.24 0.78 16.61
CA GLY A 83 2.26 2.03 15.84
C GLY A 83 2.03 1.80 14.35
N GLY A 84 2.69 0.81 13.77
CA GLY A 84 2.50 0.47 12.35
C GLY A 84 1.09 -0.02 12.04
N LEU A 85 0.51 -0.86 12.91
CA LEU A 85 -0.87 -1.32 12.78
C LEU A 85 -1.88 -0.16 12.91
N LEU A 86 -1.64 0.80 13.80
CA LEU A 86 -2.46 2.01 13.91
C LEU A 86 -2.38 2.85 12.62
N CYS A 87 -1.19 3.03 12.06
CA CYS A 87 -1.02 3.71 10.78
C CYS A 87 -1.73 2.97 9.64
N TYR A 88 -1.65 1.64 9.58
CA TYR A 88 -2.38 0.84 8.61
C TYR A 88 -3.89 0.98 8.76
N GLY A 89 -4.41 0.90 9.99
CA GLY A 89 -5.83 1.10 10.29
C GLY A 89 -6.32 2.48 9.86
N GLY A 90 -5.52 3.53 10.09
CA GLY A 90 -5.80 4.88 9.62
C GLY A 90 -5.80 5.00 8.09
N ALA A 91 -4.80 4.42 7.42
CA ALA A 91 -4.76 4.38 5.96
C ALA A 91 -5.99 3.67 5.40
N TRP A 92 -6.30 2.48 5.91
CA TRP A 92 -7.46 1.68 5.53
C TRP A 92 -8.79 2.41 5.75
N ALA A 93 -8.94 3.11 6.88
CA ALA A 93 -10.15 3.87 7.21
C ALA A 93 -10.39 5.04 6.24
N LEU A 94 -9.32 5.59 5.66
CA LEU A 94 -9.37 6.65 4.66
C LEU A 94 -9.38 6.12 3.22
N SER A 95 -9.08 4.83 3.00
CA SER A 95 -9.13 4.22 1.67
C SER A 95 -10.57 4.17 1.16
N PRO A 96 -10.81 4.23 -0.16
CA PRO A 96 -12.15 4.13 -0.72
C PRO A 96 -12.83 2.80 -0.39
N ASP A 97 -14.16 2.76 -0.35
CA ASP A 97 -14.94 1.54 -0.14
C ASP A 97 -15.32 0.83 -1.44
N GLY A 98 -15.07 1.47 -2.59
CA GLY A 98 -15.35 0.94 -3.92
C GLY A 98 -16.79 1.16 -4.38
N ALA A 99 -17.63 1.83 -3.58
CA ALA A 99 -19.01 2.08 -3.92
C ALA A 99 -19.12 3.35 -4.79
N ALA A 100 -19.83 3.25 -5.91
CA ALA A 100 -20.19 4.44 -6.67
C ALA A 100 -21.28 5.20 -5.91
N THR A 101 -21.09 6.50 -5.70
CA THR A 101 -22.13 7.38 -5.15
C THR A 101 -23.36 7.35 -6.06
N PRO A 102 -24.59 7.31 -5.53
CA PRO A 102 -25.80 7.39 -6.36
C PRO A 102 -25.78 8.62 -7.27
N GLY A 103 -25.97 8.41 -8.57
CA GLY A 103 -25.92 9.48 -9.58
C GLY A 103 -24.51 9.90 -10.01
N ALA A 104 -23.44 9.25 -9.52
CA ALA A 104 -22.09 9.50 -10.01
C ALA A 104 -21.97 9.19 -11.51
N LYS A 105 -21.27 10.07 -12.22
CA LYS A 105 -20.98 9.92 -13.65
C LYS A 105 -20.06 8.73 -13.90
N LEU A 106 -19.11 8.50 -13.00
CA LEU A 106 -18.19 7.38 -13.09
C LEU A 106 -18.62 6.22 -12.19
N ARG A 107 -18.58 5.00 -12.72
CA ARG A 107 -18.96 3.78 -12.00
C ARG A 107 -17.94 2.67 -12.21
N SER A 108 -17.72 1.89 -11.15
CA SER A 108 -16.87 0.71 -11.14
C SER A 108 -17.74 -0.53 -11.37
N VAL A 109 -17.65 -1.16 -12.55
CA VAL A 109 -18.48 -2.31 -12.94
C VAL A 109 -17.64 -3.58 -12.97
N TRP A 110 -18.09 -4.60 -12.24
CA TRP A 110 -17.43 -5.89 -12.12
C TRP A 110 -18.22 -6.94 -12.91
N LEU A 111 -17.64 -7.47 -13.98
CA LEU A 111 -18.27 -8.46 -14.86
C LEU A 111 -18.15 -9.89 -14.32
N ASP A 112 -17.18 -10.13 -13.44
CA ASP A 112 -16.86 -11.45 -12.88
C ASP A 112 -17.39 -11.67 -11.46
N GLY A 113 -18.10 -10.68 -10.90
CA GLY A 113 -18.64 -10.72 -9.54
C GLY A 113 -17.60 -10.59 -8.42
N ALA A 114 -16.31 -10.36 -8.71
CA ALA A 114 -15.25 -10.34 -7.70
C ALA A 114 -15.35 -9.16 -6.72
N GLY A 115 -15.89 -8.02 -7.16
CA GLY A 115 -16.09 -6.81 -6.37
C GLY A 115 -14.80 -6.12 -5.91
N PHE A 116 -14.95 -4.93 -5.33
CA PHE A 116 -13.82 -4.14 -4.84
C PHE A 116 -13.28 -4.68 -3.50
N ARG A 117 -11.95 -4.80 -3.39
CA ARG A 117 -11.27 -5.32 -2.19
C ARG A 117 -10.51 -4.21 -1.47
N ARG A 118 -11.18 -3.47 -0.60
CA ARG A 118 -10.58 -2.36 0.19
C ARG A 118 -9.31 -2.76 0.95
N GLY A 119 -9.29 -3.98 1.51
CA GLY A 119 -8.15 -4.48 2.29
C GLY A 119 -6.96 -4.95 1.47
N ALA A 120 -7.01 -4.93 0.13
CA ALA A 120 -5.84 -5.23 -0.69
C ALA A 120 -4.79 -4.13 -0.49
N LEU A 121 -3.51 -4.48 -0.40
CA LEU A 121 -2.47 -3.51 -0.08
C LEU A 121 -2.41 -2.35 -1.09
N ALA A 122 -2.54 -2.66 -2.38
CA ALA A 122 -2.58 -1.69 -3.46
C ALA A 122 -3.87 -0.85 -3.50
N ASN A 123 -4.85 -1.13 -2.63
CA ASN A 123 -6.01 -0.26 -2.39
C ASN A 123 -5.89 0.56 -1.10
N VAL A 124 -5.01 0.17 -0.18
CA VAL A 124 -4.69 0.94 1.02
C VAL A 124 -3.78 2.12 0.66
N VAL A 125 -2.78 1.88 -0.18
CA VAL A 125 -1.97 2.96 -0.76
C VAL A 125 -2.73 3.56 -1.93
N PRO A 126 -3.00 4.87 -1.98
CA PRO A 126 -3.69 5.46 -3.11
C PRO A 126 -2.90 5.31 -4.41
N GLU A 127 -3.60 5.09 -5.52
CA GLU A 127 -3.01 4.88 -6.85
C GLU A 127 -2.11 6.03 -7.27
N LEU A 128 -2.51 7.28 -6.98
CA LEU A 128 -1.67 8.46 -7.20
C LEU A 128 -0.29 8.31 -6.55
N ASP A 129 -0.23 7.90 -5.29
CA ASP A 129 1.05 7.77 -4.57
C ASP A 129 1.86 6.57 -5.07
N GLN A 130 1.21 5.47 -5.45
CA GLN A 130 1.86 4.30 -6.07
C GLN A 130 2.50 4.69 -7.41
N PHE A 131 1.76 5.41 -8.25
CA PHE A 131 2.24 5.88 -9.54
C PHE A 131 3.37 6.90 -9.37
N THR A 132 3.20 7.90 -8.48
CA THR A 132 4.23 8.90 -8.22
C THR A 132 5.53 8.22 -7.77
N LEU A 133 5.48 7.27 -6.83
CA LEU A 133 6.66 6.48 -6.46
C LEU A 133 7.23 5.70 -7.65
N GLY A 134 6.38 4.98 -8.39
CA GLY A 134 6.77 4.21 -9.57
C GLY A 134 7.47 5.07 -10.62
N SER A 135 7.02 6.30 -10.84
CA SER A 135 7.61 7.24 -11.79
C SER A 135 9.03 7.68 -11.40
N TYR A 136 9.39 7.69 -10.11
CA TYR A 136 10.77 7.93 -9.69
C TYR A 136 11.67 6.71 -9.94
N LEU A 137 11.08 5.52 -9.97
CA LEU A 137 11.78 4.25 -10.10
C LEU A 137 11.86 3.77 -11.55
N VAL A 138 10.97 4.23 -12.43
CA VAL A 138 10.82 3.72 -13.81
C VAL A 138 12.14 3.74 -14.59
N ARG A 139 12.97 4.78 -14.41
CA ARG A 139 14.28 4.91 -15.07
C ARG A 139 15.30 3.82 -14.73
N TYR A 140 15.07 3.08 -13.64
CA TYR A 140 15.95 1.99 -13.21
C TYR A 140 15.46 0.62 -13.70
N VAL A 141 14.23 0.54 -14.19
CA VAL A 141 13.61 -0.70 -14.69
C VAL A 141 13.38 -0.66 -16.19
N ASP A 142 13.26 0.53 -16.79
CA ASP A 142 13.14 0.74 -18.23
C ASP A 142 14.33 1.57 -18.74
N PRO A 143 15.26 0.97 -19.53
CA PRO A 143 16.41 1.67 -20.07
C PRO A 143 16.06 2.72 -21.13
N HIS A 144 14.83 2.75 -21.64
CA HIS A 144 14.36 3.72 -22.63
C HIS A 144 13.73 4.96 -22.00
N VAL A 145 13.57 4.99 -20.67
CA VAL A 145 13.00 6.13 -19.94
C VAL A 145 14.08 6.85 -19.14
N ASP A 146 14.49 8.02 -19.62
CA ASP A 146 15.41 8.89 -18.90
C ASP A 146 14.72 9.70 -17.77
N GLY A 147 15.52 10.41 -16.98
CA GLY A 147 15.01 11.23 -15.87
C GLY A 147 13.99 12.29 -16.32
N PRO A 148 14.29 13.11 -17.35
CA PRO A 148 13.34 14.05 -17.93
C PRO A 148 12.03 13.43 -18.43
N GLN A 149 12.07 12.28 -19.12
CA GLN A 149 10.89 11.54 -19.58
C GLN A 149 10.06 11.06 -18.39
N ALA A 150 10.69 10.43 -17.40
CA ALA A 150 10.02 9.98 -16.18
C ALA A 150 9.30 11.14 -15.45
N ARG A 151 9.94 12.31 -15.39
CA ARG A 151 9.33 13.52 -14.82
C ARG A 151 8.12 14.00 -15.63
N ARG A 152 8.21 14.04 -16.97
CA ARG A 152 7.08 14.44 -17.83
C ARG A 152 5.89 13.47 -17.70
N ILE A 153 6.16 12.17 -17.64
CA ILE A 153 5.15 11.15 -17.40
C ILE A 153 4.46 11.39 -16.05
N ARG A 154 5.25 11.67 -14.99
CA ARG A 154 4.72 12.02 -13.67
C ARG A 154 3.83 13.26 -13.71
N GLU A 155 4.32 14.36 -14.27
CA GLU A 155 3.58 15.63 -14.35
C GLU A 155 2.26 15.47 -15.11
N ALA A 156 2.29 14.74 -16.24
CA ALA A 156 1.09 14.48 -17.03
C ALA A 156 0.05 13.62 -16.28
N PHE A 157 0.50 12.55 -15.60
CA PHE A 157 -0.40 11.71 -14.81
C PHE A 157 -0.96 12.46 -13.61
N GLU A 158 -0.12 13.18 -12.86
CA GLU A 158 -0.53 13.96 -11.69
C GLU A 158 -1.57 15.02 -12.07
N ALA A 159 -1.38 15.72 -13.20
CA ALA A 159 -2.35 16.69 -13.69
C ALA A 159 -3.74 16.07 -13.92
N VAL A 160 -3.80 14.95 -14.64
CA VAL A 160 -5.07 14.23 -14.90
C VAL A 160 -5.68 13.73 -13.59
N TYR A 161 -4.88 13.18 -12.68
CA TYR A 161 -5.39 12.64 -11.43
C TYR A 161 -5.90 13.74 -10.50
N LEU A 162 -5.26 14.91 -10.47
CA LEU A 162 -5.71 16.05 -9.68
C LEU A 162 -7.05 16.57 -10.19
N GLU A 163 -7.24 16.66 -11.51
CA GLU A 163 -8.53 17.01 -12.13
C GLU A 163 -9.61 15.99 -11.75
N LEU A 164 -9.34 14.68 -11.87
CA LEU A 164 -10.31 13.63 -11.52
C LEU A 164 -10.71 13.66 -10.04
N ARG A 165 -9.82 14.09 -9.14
CA ARG A 165 -10.10 14.19 -7.70
C ARG A 165 -11.04 15.33 -7.34
N GLU A 166 -11.29 16.27 -8.23
CA GLU A 166 -12.31 17.29 -8.05
C GLU A 166 -13.72 16.70 -8.10
N ASP A 167 -13.90 15.52 -8.72
CA ASP A 167 -15.15 14.76 -8.70
C ASP A 167 -15.24 13.86 -7.44
N PRO A 168 -16.16 14.13 -6.50
CA PRO A 168 -16.33 13.29 -5.31
C PRO A 168 -16.70 11.84 -5.64
N GLY A 169 -17.37 11.61 -6.77
CA GLY A 169 -17.72 10.28 -7.24
C GLY A 169 -16.50 9.45 -7.66
N PHE A 170 -15.42 10.08 -8.11
CA PHE A 170 -14.17 9.39 -8.45
C PHE A 170 -13.47 8.87 -7.18
N LEU A 171 -13.46 9.66 -6.11
CA LEU A 171 -12.75 9.33 -4.87
C LEU A 171 -13.25 8.06 -4.18
N THR A 172 -14.52 7.68 -4.37
CA THR A 172 -15.11 6.51 -3.70
C THR A 172 -14.87 5.18 -4.42
N LEU A 173 -14.52 5.21 -5.71
CA LEU A 173 -14.43 3.99 -6.54
C LEU A 173 -13.22 3.11 -6.22
N GLY A 174 -12.19 3.68 -5.61
CA GLY A 174 -10.93 2.98 -5.35
C GLY A 174 -10.15 2.62 -6.62
N SER A 175 -9.04 1.93 -6.42
CA SER A 175 -8.11 1.54 -7.47
C SER A 175 -8.31 0.10 -7.95
N GLN A 176 -7.92 -0.17 -9.20
CA GLN A 176 -7.81 -1.53 -9.75
C GLN A 176 -6.38 -2.07 -9.77
N MET A 177 -5.43 -1.33 -9.20
CA MET A 177 -4.03 -1.74 -9.15
C MET A 177 -3.80 -3.15 -8.58
N PRO A 178 -4.53 -3.66 -7.57
CA PRO A 178 -4.37 -5.05 -7.14
C PRO A 178 -4.60 -6.10 -8.25
N ARG A 179 -5.50 -5.85 -9.21
CA ARG A 179 -5.72 -6.75 -10.35
C ARG A 179 -4.63 -6.58 -11.40
N ALA A 180 -4.25 -5.33 -11.67
CA ALA A 180 -3.18 -5.01 -12.60
C ALA A 180 -1.87 -5.70 -12.19
N TYR A 181 -1.51 -5.66 -10.90
CA TYR A 181 -0.31 -6.33 -10.37
C TYR A 181 -0.38 -7.86 -10.41
N LEU A 182 -1.56 -8.45 -10.57
CA LEU A 182 -1.74 -9.90 -10.69
C LEU A 182 -1.88 -10.33 -12.16
N ASP A 183 -1.66 -9.41 -13.12
CA ASP A 183 -1.90 -9.61 -14.55
C ASP A 183 -3.31 -10.14 -14.87
N ARG A 184 -4.29 -9.88 -14.00
CA ARG A 184 -5.68 -10.27 -14.20
C ARG A 184 -6.41 -9.17 -14.95
N LEU A 185 -6.06 -9.03 -16.22
CA LEU A 185 -6.73 -8.14 -17.16
C LEU A 185 -8.10 -8.72 -17.52
N GLY A 186 -9.14 -7.88 -17.45
CA GLY A 186 -10.53 -8.27 -17.68
C GLY A 186 -11.34 -8.46 -16.39
N GLY A 187 -12.68 -8.51 -16.54
CA GLY A 187 -13.62 -8.67 -15.43
C GLY A 187 -13.98 -7.38 -14.70
N HIS A 188 -13.37 -6.24 -15.05
CA HIS A 188 -13.69 -4.92 -14.49
C HIS A 188 -13.57 -3.83 -15.55
N LEU A 189 -14.43 -2.82 -15.46
CA LEU A 189 -14.39 -1.62 -16.28
C LEU A 189 -14.93 -0.40 -15.53
N TYR A 190 -14.36 0.76 -15.83
CA TYR A 190 -14.90 2.05 -15.40
C TYR A 190 -15.86 2.57 -16.50
N VAL A 191 -17.12 2.78 -16.15
CA VAL A 191 -18.13 3.37 -17.06
C VAL A 191 -18.31 4.83 -16.72
N TYR A 192 -18.15 5.70 -17.71
CA TYR A 192 -18.49 7.12 -17.60
C TYR A 192 -19.82 7.39 -18.31
N ASP A 193 -20.81 7.84 -17.56
CA ASP A 193 -22.10 8.29 -18.04
C ASP A 193 -22.29 9.78 -17.68
N PRO A 194 -22.12 10.70 -18.65
CA PRO A 194 -22.25 12.13 -18.40
C PRO A 194 -23.70 12.56 -18.09
N GLY A 195 -24.70 11.72 -18.38
CA GLY A 195 -26.14 12.04 -18.29
C GLY A 195 -26.80 11.77 -16.94
N GLY A 196 -26.14 11.06 -16.02
CA GLY A 196 -26.63 10.83 -14.65
C GLY A 196 -27.90 9.97 -14.53
N GLU A 197 -28.56 9.59 -15.63
CA GLU A 197 -29.68 8.66 -15.59
C GLU A 197 -29.16 7.26 -15.21
N ALA A 198 -29.69 6.71 -14.12
CA ALA A 198 -29.33 5.35 -13.73
C ALA A 198 -29.67 4.38 -14.87
N PRO A 199 -28.75 3.50 -15.29
CA PRO A 199 -29.07 2.46 -16.26
C PRO A 199 -30.17 1.59 -15.66
N ARG A 200 -31.22 1.36 -16.45
CA ARG A 200 -32.28 0.42 -16.09
C ARG A 200 -31.66 -0.96 -15.87
N PRO A 201 -32.01 -1.69 -14.81
CA PRO A 201 -31.50 -3.04 -14.59
C PRO A 201 -31.84 -3.90 -15.82
N VAL A 202 -30.82 -4.60 -16.33
CA VAL A 202 -30.95 -5.64 -17.36
C VAL A 202 -31.39 -6.94 -16.70
#